data_AF-A0A2D9KQM6-F1
#
_entry.id   AF-A0A2D9KQM6-F1
#
_cell.length_a   1.000
_cell.length_b   1.000
_cell.length_c   1.000
_cell.angle_alpha   90.00
_cell.angle_beta   90.00
_cell.angle_gamma   90.00
#
_symmetry.space_group_name_H-M   'P 1'
#
loop_
_entity.id
_entity.type
_entity.pdbx_description
1 polymer ?
#
loop_
_entity_poly.entity_id
_entity_poly.type
_entity_poly.pdbx_seq_one_letter_code
_entity_poly.pdbx_strand_id
1 'polypeptide(L)' 'MIRSPYQIGHRVKVLSNGKTALVVGTPEHYSETSNLLRIKYESSTRYEHMIESQVEMLPIEEQYPSLGGTYTGDKNNG' A
#
# COMPACT_ATOMS: atom_id res chain seq x y z
N MET A 1 -8.98 0.90 -18.01
CA MET A 1 -7.90 1.05 -17.02
C MET A 1 -8.38 0.45 -15.70
N ILE A 2 -7.70 -0.55 -15.16
CA ILE A 2 -8.08 -1.15 -13.88
C ILE A 2 -7.71 -0.18 -12.77
N ARG A 3 -8.68 0.20 -11.95
CA ARG A 3 -8.45 1.07 -10.80
C ARG A 3 -7.73 0.27 -9.71
N SER A 4 -6.58 0.78 -9.28
CA SER A 4 -5.89 0.28 -8.11
C SER A 4 -6.69 0.50 -6.82
N PRO A 5 -6.79 -0.50 -5.92
CA PRO A 5 -7.31 -0.30 -4.57
C PRO A 5 -6.27 0.35 -3.63
N TYR A 6 -5.01 0.47 -4.06
CA TYR A 6 -3.92 1.01 -3.26
C TYR A 6 -3.83 2.54 -3.39
N GLN A 7 -3.41 3.19 -2.30
CA GLN A 7 -3.22 4.63 -2.24
C GLN A 7 -1.90 4.93 -1.53
N ILE A 8 -1.36 6.13 -1.75
CA ILE A 8 -0.18 6.62 -1.05
C ILE A 8 -0.46 6.59 0.46
N GLY A 9 0.49 6.06 1.23
CA GLY A 9 0.38 5.89 2.67
C GLY A 9 -0.04 4.50 3.12
N HIS A 10 -0.72 3.69 2.28
CA HIS A 10 -1.06 2.34 2.68
C HIS A 10 0.18 1.52 3.05
N ARG A 11 0.14 0.87 4.22
CA ARG A 11 1.10 -0.16 4.60
C ARG A 11 0.71 -1.46 3.92
N VAL A 12 1.68 -2.08 3.27
CA VAL A 12 1.52 -3.32 2.53
C VAL A 12 2.57 -4.32 2.98
N LYS A 13 2.26 -5.60 2.92
CA LYS A 13 3.21 -6.69 3.10
C LYS A 13 3.60 -7.24 1.74
N VAL A 14 4.90 -7.36 1.51
CA VAL A 14 5.45 -7.91 0.27
C VAL A 14 5.43 -9.43 0.37
N LEU A 15 4.72 -10.10 -0.52
CA LEU A 15 4.45 -11.53 -0.43
C LEU A 15 5.72 -12.38 -0.59
N SER A 16 6.69 -11.92 -1.38
CA SER A 16 7.92 -12.68 -1.66
C SER A 16 8.88 -12.79 -0.48
N ASN A 17 8.84 -11.84 0.47
CA ASN A 17 9.79 -11.78 1.59
C ASN A 17 9.13 -11.52 2.95
N GLY A 18 7.81 -11.33 3.00
CA GLY A 18 7.04 -11.09 4.21
C GLY A 18 7.27 -9.74 4.89
N LYS A 19 8.06 -8.84 4.30
CA LYS A 19 8.38 -7.54 4.90
C LYS A 19 7.29 -6.52 4.65
N THR A 20 7.14 -5.59 5.59
CA THR A 20 6.24 -4.46 5.48
C THR A 20 6.89 -3.28 4.75
N ALA A 21 6.11 -2.63 3.90
CA ALA A 21 6.46 -1.44 3.15
C ALA A 21 5.31 -0.44 3.13
N LEU A 22 5.61 0.79 2.75
CA LEU A 22 4.63 1.85 2.50
C LEU A 22 4.52 2.10 1.01
N VAL A 23 3.30 2.28 0.51
CA VAL A 23 3.06 2.83 -0.83
C VAL A 23 3.40 4.32 -0.80
N VAL A 24 4.33 4.75 -1.65
CA VAL A 24 4.86 6.13 -1.67
C VAL A 24 4.62 6.86 -2.98
N GLY A 25 3.94 6.22 -3.94
CA GLY A 25 3.59 6.81 -5.23
C GLY A 25 2.18 6.41 -5.65
N THR A 26 1.63 7.17 -6.61
CA THR A 26 0.34 6.80 -7.22
C THR A 26 0.54 5.52 -8.02
N PRO A 27 -0.36 4.54 -7.93
CA PRO A 27 -0.30 3.33 -8.76
C PRO A 27 -0.23 3.67 -10.25
N GLU A 28 0.76 3.11 -10.93
CA GLU A 28 1.03 3.37 -12.35
C GLU A 28 0.54 2.20 -13.21
N HIS A 29 -0.08 2.49 -14.35
CA HIS A 29 -0.50 1.44 -15.26
C HIS A 29 0.70 0.62 -15.75
N TYR A 30 0.64 -0.70 -15.59
CA TYR A 30 1.71 -1.62 -16.03
C TYR A 30 1.25 -2.52 -17.16
N SER A 31 0.07 -3.13 -17.02
CA SER A 31 -0.53 -3.97 -18.03
C SER A 31 -2.05 -3.82 -18.01
N GLU A 32 -2.75 -4.46 -18.96
CA GLU A 32 -4.21 -4.51 -18.99
C GLU A 32 -4.83 -5.02 -17.68
N THR A 33 -4.10 -5.86 -16.95
CA THR A 33 -4.58 -6.57 -15.75
C THR A 33 -3.93 -6.13 -14.44
N SER A 34 -2.93 -5.25 -14.46
CA SER A 34 -2.19 -4.89 -13.25
C SER A 34 -1.60 -3.49 -13.27
N ASN A 35 -1.43 -2.91 -12.08
CA ASN A 35 -0.65 -1.70 -11.88
C ASN A 35 0.67 -2.01 -11.16
N LEU A 36 1.58 -1.04 -11.24
CA LEU A 36 2.85 -0.99 -10.54
C LEU A 36 2.70 -0.05 -9.34
N LEU A 37 3.15 -0.52 -8.18
CA LEU A 37 3.19 0.26 -6.95
C LEU A 37 4.63 0.65 -6.66
N ARG A 38 4.86 1.95 -6.42
CA ARG A 38 6.12 2.41 -5.84
C ARG A 38 6.05 2.28 -4.33
N ILE A 39 6.89 1.42 -3.77
CA ILE A 39 6.95 1.11 -2.35
C ILE A 39 8.29 1.52 -1.73
N LYS A 40 8.29 1.67 -0.40
CA LYS A 40 9.48 1.82 0.43
C LYS A 40 9.35 0.90 1.63
N TYR A 41 10.26 -0.06 1.80
CA TYR A 41 10.27 -0.88 3.01
C TYR A 41 10.46 -0.01 4.25
N GLU A 42 9.80 -0.35 5.35
CA GLU A 42 9.89 0.43 6.59
C GLU A 42 11.31 0.43 7.17
N SER A 43 12.08 -0.63 6.91
CA SER A 43 13.47 -0.80 7.31
C SER A 43 14.49 -0.35 6.26
N SER A 44 14.06 0.32 5.18
CA SER A 44 14.94 0.75 4.08
C SER A 44 14.73 2.21 3.71
N THR A 45 15.74 2.83 3.11
CA THR A 45 15.63 4.14 2.47
C THR A 45 15.38 4.06 0.97
N ARG A 46 15.44 2.85 0.38
CA ARG A 46 15.28 2.64 -1.06
C ARG A 46 13.81 2.53 -1.46
N TYR A 47 13.55 3.04 -2.66
CA TYR A 47 12.27 2.88 -3.34
C TYR A 47 12.35 1.74 -4.33
N GLU A 48 11.30 0.93 -4.40
CA GLU A 48 11.18 -0.20 -5.30
C GLU A 48 9.82 -0.18 -5.99
N HIS A 49 9.76 -0.78 -7.18
CA HIS A 49 8.51 -1.00 -7.89
C HIS A 49 8.07 -2.44 -7.70
N MET A 50 6.82 -2.63 -7.35
CA MET A 50 6.20 -3.95 -7.17
C MET A 50 4.92 -4.04 -7.98
N ILE A 51 4.66 -5.22 -8.55
CA ILE A 51 3.36 -5.49 -9.15
C ILE A 51 2.33 -5.62 -8.02
N GLU A 52 1.14 -5.05 -8.19
CA GLU A 52 0.07 -5.10 -7.17
C GLU A 52 -0.22 -6.51 -6.64
N SER A 53 -0.16 -7.53 -7.49
CA SER A 53 -0.40 -8.93 -7.11
C SER A 53 0.68 -9.54 -6.22
N GLN A 54 1.82 -8.85 -6.03
CA GLN A 54 2.93 -9.28 -5.19
C GLN A 54 2.92 -8.65 -3.80
N VAL A 55 1.89 -7.86 -3.50
CA VAL A 55 1.71 -7.24 -2.19
C VAL A 55 0.28 -7.46 -1.69
N GLU A 56 0.13 -7.43 -0.36
CA GLU A 56 -1.16 -7.43 0.32
C GLU A 56 -1.27 -6.20 1.21
N MET A 57 -2.44 -5.55 1.24
CA MET A 57 -2.68 -4.47 2.19
C MET A 57 -2.71 -5.04 3.61
N LEU A 58 -1.98 -4.43 4.56
CA LEU A 58 -2.09 -4.83 5.96
C LEU A 58 -3.51 -4.56 6.49
N PRO A 59 -3.99 -5.35 7.47
CA PRO A 59 -5.25 -5.09 8.17
C PRO A 59 -5.34 -3.66 8.69
N ILE A 60 -6.55 -3.13 8.81
CA ILE A 60 -6.78 -1.71 9.14
C ILE A 60 -6.24 -1.35 10.54
N GLU A 61 -6.28 -2.30 11.47
CA GLU A 61 -5.76 -2.19 12.83
C GLU A 61 -4.23 -2.09 12.85
N GLU A 62 -3.60 -2.66 11.83
CA GLU A 62 -2.17 -2.60 11.59
C GLU A 62 -1.80 -1.42 10.69
N GLN A 63 -2.74 -0.66 10.15
CA GLN A 63 -2.41 0.61 9.50
C GLN A 63 -2.05 1.63 10.59
N TYR A 64 -0.78 2.05 10.63
CA TYR A 64 -0.26 3.06 11.57
C TYR A 64 -0.52 2.76 13.06
N PRO A 65 0.03 1.66 13.61
CA PRO A 65 -0.24 1.22 14.98
C PRO A 65 0.18 2.24 16.05
N SER A 66 1.20 3.06 15.78
CA SER A 66 1.67 4.12 16.68
C SER A 66 0.70 5.31 16.83
N LEU A 67 -0.29 5.43 15.93
CA LEU A 67 -1.37 6.41 16.03
C LEU A 67 -2.63 5.84 16.71
N GLY A 68 -2.55 4.64 17.31
CA GLY A 68 -3.67 4.01 18.02
C GLY A 68 -4.72 3.44 17.08
N GLY A 69 -4.30 2.63 16.11
CA GLY A 69 -5.09 2.04 15.02
C GLY A 69 -6.55 1.68 15.35
N THR A 70 -7.43 2.66 15.16
CA THR A 70 -8.84 2.50 14.80
C THR A 70 -9.07 3.53 13.70
N TYR A 71 -9.25 3.07 12.47
CA TYR A 71 -9.54 3.93 11.32
C TYR A 71 -10.85 4.69 11.57
N THR A 72 -10.74 5.96 11.95
CA THR A 72 -11.85 6.91 11.85
C THR A 72 -11.94 7.33 10.40
N GLY A 73 -12.54 6.47 9.57
CA GLY A 73 -13.10 6.95 8.32
C GLY A 73 -14.14 7.99 8.69
N ASP A 74 -13.90 9.26 8.35
CA ASP A 74 -14.92 10.29 8.41
C ASP A 74 -16.07 9.87 7.48
N LYS A 75 -16.99 9.07 8.02
CA LYS A 75 -18.36 8.97 7.53
C LYS A 75 -19.05 10.23 7.98
N ASN A 76 -18.75 11.37 7.35
CA ASN A 76 -19.62 12.54 7.27
C ASN A 76 -19.00 13.59 6.33
N ASN A 77 -19.50 13.64 5.10
CA ASN A 77 -19.82 14.90 4.43
C ASN A 77 -20.62 14.65 3.16
N GLY A 78 -21.90 15.04 3.17
CA GLY A 78 -22.79 15.14 2.00
C GLY A 78 -24.05 14.31 2.11
#